data_AF-A0A2R6J286-F1
#
_entry.id   AF-A0A2R6J286-F1
#
_cell.length_a   1.000
_cell.length_b   1.000
_cell.length_c   1.000
_cell.angle_alpha   90.00
_cell.angle_beta   90.00
_cell.angle_gamma   90.00
#
_symmetry.space_group_name_H-M   'P 1'
#
loop_
_entity.id
_entity.type
_entity.pdbx_description
1 polymer ?
#
loop_
_entity_poly.entity_id
_entity_poly.type
_entity_poly.pdbx_seq_one_letter_code
_entity_poly.pdbx_strand_id
1 'polypeptide(L)'
;LFGAPVLIEALDGAGVPEQADAAVTTPRRTIGATALVGTASGAVVGYLPGVSAAVAATVTLPAVPEDDGARGFLIATSGVNTSNTVFALFALVALGSPRTGVLVALESTGVPLDLPLLLSGVALAAGVGFVLVPWIGDRYLRTVGRVEYAHLSVGVLCLLLALAYLFAGPIGVGAFCASALIGLVPATFRARRVHLMGVLMGPLILGI
;
A
#
# COMPACT_ATOMS: atom_id res chain seq x y z
N LEU A 1 6.49 -3.14 11.24
CA LEU A 1 5.11 -3.22 11.76
C LEU A 1 4.17 -4.05 10.89
N PHE A 2 4.07 -3.81 9.58
CA PHE A 2 3.10 -4.52 8.73
C PHE A 2 3.71 -5.58 7.79
N GLY A 3 4.87 -5.32 7.19
CA GLY A 3 5.50 -6.24 6.23
C GLY A 3 6.09 -7.50 6.87
N ALA A 4 7.09 -7.34 7.75
CA ALA A 4 7.81 -8.45 8.38
C ALA A 4 6.91 -9.49 9.07
N PRO A 5 5.90 -9.13 9.88
CA PRO A 5 5.07 -10.14 10.52
C PRO A 5 4.18 -10.90 9.55
N VAL A 6 3.75 -10.28 8.44
CA VAL A 6 3.03 -11.01 7.37
C VAL A 6 3.96 -12.02 6.70
N LEU A 7 5.22 -11.66 6.44
CA LEU A 7 6.20 -12.58 5.87
C LEU A 7 6.53 -13.75 6.82
N ILE A 8 6.62 -13.48 8.13
CA ILE A 8 6.84 -14.51 9.15
C ILE A 8 5.66 -15.49 9.21
N GLU A 9 4.42 -14.99 9.22
CA GLU A 9 3.22 -15.86 9.18
C GLU A 9 3.11 -16.64 7.87
N ALA A 10 3.60 -16.08 6.77
CA ALA A 10 3.60 -16.73 5.47
C ALA A 10 4.67 -17.83 5.34
N LEU A 11 5.59 -18.00 6.29
CA LEU A 11 6.63 -19.03 6.24
C LEU A 11 6.04 -20.45 6.14
N ASP A 12 4.92 -20.69 6.84
CA ASP A 12 4.21 -21.98 6.84
C ASP A 12 3.05 -22.03 5.81
N GLY A 13 3.00 -21.07 4.89
CA GLY A 13 1.92 -20.93 3.91
C GLY A 13 1.95 -21.98 2.80
N ALA A 14 0.78 -22.39 2.32
CA ALA A 14 0.61 -23.38 1.24
C ALA A 14 0.97 -22.88 -0.17
N GLY A 15 1.60 -21.70 -0.29
CA GLY A 15 2.01 -21.12 -1.57
C GLY A 15 0.95 -20.27 -2.28
N VAL A 16 1.21 -19.96 -3.56
CA VAL A 16 0.29 -19.20 -4.42
C VAL A 16 -0.86 -20.14 -4.86
N PRO A 17 -2.13 -19.78 -4.63
CA PRO A 17 -3.26 -20.58 -5.09
C PRO A 17 -3.34 -20.61 -6.62
N GLU A 18 -4.02 -21.62 -7.18
CA GLU A 18 -4.20 -21.74 -8.63
C GLU A 18 -4.83 -20.47 -9.22
N GLN A 19 -4.25 -19.99 -10.32
CA GLN A 19 -4.71 -18.80 -11.02
C GLN A 19 -5.68 -19.20 -12.14
N ALA A 20 -6.84 -18.57 -12.18
CA ALA A 20 -7.84 -18.75 -13.25
C ALA A 20 -7.45 -17.94 -14.51
N ASP A 21 -8.33 -17.93 -15.50
CA ASP A 21 -8.13 -17.11 -16.70
C ASP A 21 -8.24 -15.60 -16.41
N ALA A 22 -7.86 -14.79 -17.40
CA ALA A 22 -7.87 -13.33 -17.29
C ALA A 22 -9.28 -12.71 -17.41
N ALA A 23 -10.36 -13.49 -17.36
CA ALA A 23 -11.70 -12.96 -17.54
C ALA A 23 -12.11 -12.07 -16.35
N VAL A 24 -12.46 -10.82 -16.65
CA VAL A 24 -13.01 -9.90 -15.64
C VAL A 24 -14.48 -10.26 -15.41
N THR A 25 -14.72 -11.02 -14.35
CA THR A 25 -16.07 -11.47 -13.96
C THR A 25 -16.86 -10.41 -13.18
N THR A 26 -16.19 -9.40 -12.64
CA THR A 26 -16.83 -8.38 -11.81
C THR A 26 -17.66 -7.40 -12.68
N PRO A 27 -18.93 -7.13 -12.33
CA PRO A 27 -19.77 -6.21 -13.10
C PRO A 27 -19.17 -4.80 -13.18
N ARG A 28 -19.25 -4.17 -14.36
CA ARG A 28 -18.74 -2.80 -14.60
C ARG A 28 -19.28 -1.77 -13.61
N ARG A 29 -20.56 -1.88 -13.23
CA ARG A 29 -21.19 -0.98 -12.27
C ARG A 29 -20.57 -1.11 -10.88
N THR A 30 -20.29 -2.34 -10.44
CA THR A 30 -19.60 -2.60 -9.17
C THR A 30 -18.19 -2.03 -9.21
N ILE A 31 -17.44 -2.29 -10.29
CA ILE A 31 -16.09 -1.70 -10.47
C ILE A 31 -16.15 -0.17 -10.36
N GLY A 32 -17.05 0.47 -11.11
CA GLY A 32 -17.20 1.93 -11.10
C GLY A 32 -17.59 2.49 -9.74
N ALA A 33 -18.56 1.87 -9.05
CA ALA A 33 -18.99 2.31 -7.72
C ALA A 33 -17.89 2.17 -6.68
N THR A 34 -17.24 1.00 -6.61
CA THR A 34 -16.14 0.73 -5.68
C THR A 34 -14.94 1.63 -5.95
N ALA A 35 -14.58 1.83 -7.22
CA ALA A 35 -13.49 2.73 -7.60
C ALA A 35 -13.79 4.18 -7.21
N LEU A 36 -15.05 4.64 -7.37
CA LEU A 36 -15.45 5.99 -7.01
C LEU A 36 -15.38 6.22 -5.49
N VAL A 37 -15.90 5.28 -4.70
CA VAL A 37 -15.82 5.33 -3.23
C VAL A 37 -14.34 5.30 -2.78
N GLY A 38 -13.53 4.39 -3.33
CA GLY A 38 -12.10 4.33 -3.04
C GLY A 38 -11.36 5.62 -3.44
N THR A 39 -11.68 6.20 -4.60
CA THR A 39 -11.10 7.46 -5.07
C THR A 39 -11.44 8.61 -4.12
N ALA A 40 -12.71 8.73 -3.71
CA ALA A 40 -13.16 9.75 -2.77
C ALA A 40 -12.46 9.61 -1.41
N SER A 41 -12.34 8.39 -0.90
CA SER A 41 -11.62 8.15 0.36
C SER A 41 -10.12 8.41 0.23
N GLY A 42 -9.49 8.07 -0.89
CA GLY A 42 -8.10 8.44 -1.16
C GLY A 42 -7.90 9.95 -1.24
N ALA A 43 -8.89 10.69 -1.74
CA ALA A 43 -8.85 12.15 -1.76
C ALA A 43 -8.85 12.75 -0.35
N VAL A 44 -9.76 12.27 0.49
CA VAL A 44 -9.87 12.70 1.89
C VAL A 44 -8.60 12.34 2.67
N VAL A 45 -8.13 11.11 2.52
CA VAL A 45 -6.97 10.60 3.26
C VAL A 45 -5.65 11.18 2.76
N GLY A 46 -5.55 11.59 1.50
CA GLY A 46 -4.38 12.29 0.97
C GLY A 46 -4.02 13.57 1.73
N TYR A 47 -5.01 14.21 2.37
CA TYR A 47 -4.81 15.39 3.22
C TYR A 47 -4.63 15.07 4.70
N LEU A 48 -5.03 13.88 5.16
CA LEU A 48 -4.94 13.46 6.56
C LEU A 48 -3.58 12.80 6.83
N PRO A 49 -2.71 13.41 7.67
CA PRO A 49 -1.46 12.77 8.02
C PRO A 49 -1.71 11.46 8.80
N GLY A 50 -0.83 10.48 8.62
CA GLY A 50 -0.83 9.17 9.30
C GLY A 50 -2.02 8.24 9.05
N VAL A 51 -2.94 8.57 8.13
CA VAL A 51 -3.93 7.61 7.61
C VAL A 51 -3.37 6.99 6.34
N SER A 52 -3.22 5.65 6.32
CA SER A 52 -2.71 4.96 5.13
C SER A 52 -3.83 4.65 4.13
N ALA A 53 -3.45 4.44 2.86
CA ALA A 53 -4.37 3.99 1.83
C ALA A 53 -5.08 2.68 2.18
N ALA A 54 -4.40 1.77 2.87
CA ALA A 54 -5.01 0.52 3.33
C ALA A 54 -6.10 0.79 4.38
N VAL A 55 -5.87 1.71 5.33
CA VAL A 55 -6.90 2.11 6.30
C VAL A 55 -8.10 2.74 5.59
N ALA A 56 -7.86 3.68 4.66
CA ALA A 56 -8.90 4.29 3.85
C ALA A 56 -9.74 3.23 3.12
N ALA A 57 -9.08 2.29 2.43
CA ALA A 57 -9.74 1.20 1.71
C ALA A 57 -10.57 0.31 2.65
N THR A 58 -10.04 -0.05 3.83
CA THR A 58 -10.80 -0.87 4.79
C THR A 58 -12.07 -0.19 5.31
N VAL A 59 -12.05 1.13 5.49
CA VAL A 59 -13.23 1.92 5.91
C VAL A 59 -14.25 2.05 4.77
N THR A 60 -13.82 1.94 3.51
CA THR A 60 -14.74 1.94 2.36
C THR A 60 -15.45 0.62 2.12
N LEU A 61 -14.91 -0.51 2.58
CA LEU A 61 -15.45 -1.84 2.31
C LEU A 61 -16.94 -2.01 2.68
N PRO A 62 -17.45 -1.48 3.81
CA PRO A 62 -18.88 -1.57 4.13
C PRO A 62 -19.80 -0.85 3.14
N ALA A 63 -19.28 0.10 2.36
CA ALA A 63 -20.02 0.84 1.34
C ALA A 63 -19.92 0.19 -0.06
N VAL A 64 -19.26 -0.96 -0.18
CA VAL A 64 -19.03 -1.69 -1.43
C VAL A 64 -19.95 -2.92 -1.48
N PRO A 65 -20.56 -3.27 -2.64
CA PRO A 65 -21.39 -4.47 -2.77
C PRO A 65 -20.65 -5.76 -2.37
N GLU A 66 -21.33 -6.67 -1.65
CA GLU A 66 -20.74 -7.81 -0.93
C GLU A 66 -20.14 -8.92 -1.81
N ASP A 67 -20.41 -8.95 -3.12
CA ASP A 67 -20.23 -10.15 -3.95
C ASP A 67 -18.79 -10.63 -4.16
N ASP A 68 -17.75 -9.89 -3.73
CA ASP A 68 -16.37 -10.40 -3.79
C ASP A 68 -15.39 -9.61 -2.91
N GLY A 69 -15.38 -9.85 -1.59
CA GLY A 69 -14.63 -9.05 -0.61
C GLY A 69 -13.14 -8.82 -0.94
N ALA A 70 -12.48 -9.79 -1.55
CA ALA A 70 -11.08 -9.65 -1.99
C ALA A 70 -10.94 -8.74 -3.22
N ARG A 71 -11.78 -8.92 -4.25
CA ARG A 71 -11.75 -8.06 -5.45
C ARG A 71 -12.22 -6.64 -5.14
N GLY A 72 -13.26 -6.49 -4.32
CA GLY A 72 -13.74 -5.20 -3.84
C GLY A 72 -12.65 -4.42 -3.12
N PHE A 73 -11.88 -5.09 -2.26
CA PHE A 73 -10.71 -4.49 -1.61
C PHE A 73 -9.62 -4.08 -2.60
N LEU A 74 -9.32 -4.91 -3.61
CA LEU A 74 -8.34 -4.57 -4.65
C LEU A 74 -8.77 -3.35 -5.47
N ILE A 75 -10.04 -3.28 -5.89
CA ILE A 75 -10.58 -2.14 -6.64
C ILE A 75 -10.54 -0.88 -5.78
N ALA A 76 -11.03 -0.95 -4.53
CA ALA A 76 -11.05 0.19 -3.61
C ALA A 76 -9.64 0.69 -3.33
N THR A 77 -8.71 -0.19 -2.98
CA THR A 77 -7.31 0.16 -2.69
C THR A 77 -6.60 0.75 -3.90
N SER A 78 -6.88 0.26 -5.11
CA SER A 78 -6.34 0.83 -6.35
C SER A 78 -6.84 2.24 -6.60
N GLY A 79 -8.14 2.49 -6.38
CA GLY A 79 -8.74 3.83 -6.42
C GLY A 79 -8.13 4.76 -5.38
N VAL A 80 -8.01 4.29 -4.14
CA VAL A 80 -7.40 5.04 -3.03
C VAL A 80 -5.95 5.42 -3.37
N ASN A 81 -5.10 4.47 -3.80
CA ASN A 81 -3.68 4.73 -4.08
C ASN A 81 -3.48 5.72 -5.24
N THR A 82 -4.27 5.57 -6.31
CA THR A 82 -4.20 6.47 -7.47
C THR A 82 -4.63 7.88 -7.09
N SER A 83 -5.77 7.98 -6.40
CA SER A 83 -6.29 9.25 -5.88
C SER A 83 -5.30 9.90 -4.91
N ASN A 84 -4.80 9.15 -3.94
CA ASN A 84 -3.82 9.62 -2.95
C ASN A 84 -2.57 10.21 -3.63
N THR A 85 -2.09 9.64 -4.73
CA THR A 85 -0.94 10.20 -5.46
C THR A 85 -1.25 11.59 -6.03
N VAL A 86 -2.43 11.75 -6.63
CA VAL A 86 -2.90 13.04 -7.17
C VAL A 86 -3.10 14.06 -6.04
N PHE A 87 -3.79 13.68 -4.97
CA PHE A 87 -4.08 14.59 -3.87
C PHE A 87 -2.87 14.89 -2.99
N ALA A 88 -1.92 13.96 -2.86
CA ALA A 88 -0.64 14.22 -2.22
C ALA A 88 0.18 15.25 -3.00
N LEU A 89 0.11 15.25 -4.34
CA LEU A 89 0.74 16.28 -5.17
C LEU A 89 0.09 17.65 -4.94
N PHE A 90 -1.25 17.71 -4.90
CA PHE A 90 -1.95 18.94 -4.53
C PHE A 90 -1.61 19.40 -3.11
N ALA A 91 -1.51 18.49 -2.15
CA ALA A 91 -1.08 18.79 -0.78
C ALA A 91 0.35 19.33 -0.72
N LEU A 92 1.28 18.79 -1.52
CA LEU A 92 2.64 19.34 -1.61
C LEU A 92 2.62 20.77 -2.14
N VAL A 93 1.88 21.03 -3.22
CA VAL A 93 1.83 22.38 -3.83
C VAL A 93 1.11 23.40 -2.96
N ALA A 94 -0.01 23.00 -2.33
CA ALA A 94 -0.86 23.91 -1.57
C ALA A 94 -0.40 24.09 -0.11
N LEU A 95 0.11 23.04 0.52
CA LEU A 95 0.47 23.01 1.95
C LEU A 95 1.98 22.95 2.20
N GLY A 96 2.81 22.82 1.15
CA GLY A 96 4.27 22.72 1.28
C GLY A 96 4.74 21.53 2.11
N SER A 97 3.93 20.46 2.19
CA SER A 97 4.25 19.29 3.02
C SER A 97 4.17 18.00 2.19
N PRO A 98 5.30 17.30 1.95
CA PRO A 98 5.30 16.06 1.20
C PRO A 98 4.58 14.96 2.00
N ARG A 99 3.62 14.29 1.36
CA ARG A 99 2.82 13.23 2.01
C ARG A 99 3.30 11.81 1.66
N THR A 100 4.24 11.68 0.72
CA THR A 100 4.82 10.40 0.32
C THR A 100 6.32 10.51 0.13
N GLY A 101 7.06 9.40 0.25
CA GLY A 101 8.51 9.40 0.03
C GLY A 101 8.92 9.83 -1.38
N VAL A 102 8.09 9.56 -2.39
CA VAL A 102 8.32 10.04 -3.76
C VAL A 102 8.26 11.57 -3.82
N LEU A 103 7.32 12.19 -3.10
CA LEU A 103 7.21 13.65 -3.04
C LEU A 103 8.31 14.28 -2.19
N VAL A 104 8.79 13.60 -1.13
CA VAL A 104 10.00 14.01 -0.40
C VAL A 104 11.21 14.04 -1.33
N ALA A 105 11.37 13.00 -2.16
CA ALA A 105 12.45 12.93 -3.13
C ALA A 105 12.31 14.00 -4.23
N LEU A 106 11.09 14.30 -4.69
CA LEU A 106 10.84 15.37 -5.65
C LEU A 106 11.17 16.74 -5.05
N GLU A 107 10.67 17.03 -3.85
CA GLU A 107 10.92 18.28 -3.13
C GLU A 107 12.42 18.52 -2.91
N SER A 108 13.18 17.47 -2.57
CA SER A 108 14.64 17.59 -2.34
C SER A 108 15.44 17.92 -3.61
N THR A 109 14.87 17.74 -4.81
CA THR A 109 15.51 18.19 -6.06
C THR A 109 15.44 19.70 -6.28
N GLY A 110 14.53 20.41 -5.58
CA GLY A 110 14.36 21.86 -5.73
C GLY A 110 13.80 22.31 -7.08
N VAL A 111 13.24 21.39 -7.88
CA VAL A 111 12.66 21.69 -9.20
C VAL A 111 11.31 22.41 -9.03
N PRO A 112 10.96 23.39 -9.90
CA PRO A 112 9.65 24.04 -9.87
C PRO A 112 8.50 23.03 -9.98
N LEU A 113 7.49 23.19 -9.12
CA LEU A 113 6.30 22.35 -9.11
C LEU A 113 5.29 22.78 -10.19
N ASP A 114 5.55 22.39 -11.43
CA ASP A 114 4.61 22.55 -12.54
C ASP A 114 3.51 21.49 -12.45
N LEU A 115 2.34 21.88 -11.91
CA LEU A 115 1.20 20.98 -11.71
C LEU A 115 0.75 20.25 -12.98
N PRO A 116 0.50 20.93 -14.12
CA PRO A 116 0.19 20.25 -15.38
C PRO A 116 1.21 19.17 -15.77
N LEU A 117 2.50 19.47 -15.68
CA LEU A 117 3.55 18.51 -16.00
C LEU A 117 3.56 17.33 -15.02
N LEU A 118 3.50 17.60 -13.72
CA LEU A 118 3.53 16.55 -12.69
C LEU A 118 2.28 15.67 -12.74
N LEU A 119 1.10 16.24 -12.99
CA LEU A 119 -0.14 15.47 -13.21
C LEU A 119 -0.07 14.61 -14.47
N SER A 120 0.53 15.12 -15.56
CA SER A 120 0.77 14.32 -16.75
C SER A 120 1.73 13.16 -16.48
N GLY A 121 2.76 13.38 -15.66
CA GLY A 121 3.67 12.33 -15.19
C GLY A 121 2.97 11.28 -14.34
N VAL A 122 2.10 11.69 -13.42
CA VAL A 122 1.27 10.77 -12.62
C VAL A 122 0.33 9.97 -13.52
N ALA A 123 -0.33 10.60 -14.50
CA ALA A 123 -1.21 9.92 -15.44
C ALA A 123 -0.46 8.90 -16.30
N LEU A 124 0.73 9.27 -16.79
CA LEU A 124 1.60 8.38 -17.56
C LEU A 124 2.08 7.20 -16.70
N ALA A 125 2.55 7.46 -15.48
CA ALA A 125 2.97 6.43 -14.54
C ALA A 125 1.82 5.48 -14.17
N ALA A 126 0.61 6.01 -13.97
CA ALA A 126 -0.59 5.20 -13.73
C ALA A 126 -0.94 4.33 -14.94
N GLY A 127 -0.87 4.87 -16.17
CA GLY A 127 -1.09 4.11 -17.39
C GLY A 127 -0.04 3.01 -17.61
N VAL A 128 1.24 3.32 -17.40
CA VAL A 128 2.34 2.34 -17.44
C VAL A 128 2.13 1.26 -16.38
N GLY A 129 1.81 1.65 -15.14
CA GLY A 129 1.51 0.72 -14.04
C GLY A 129 0.33 -0.19 -14.36
N PHE A 130 -0.76 0.36 -14.90
CA PHE A 130 -1.94 -0.41 -15.31
C PHE A 130 -1.61 -1.52 -16.31
N VAL A 131 -0.72 -1.25 -17.28
CA VAL A 131 -0.28 -2.25 -18.27
C VAL A 131 0.74 -3.23 -17.67
N LEU A 132 1.70 -2.73 -16.89
CA LEU A 132 2.78 -3.55 -16.34
C LEU A 132 2.32 -4.49 -15.23
N VAL A 133 1.35 -4.11 -14.40
CA VAL A 133 0.88 -4.94 -13.28
C VAL A 133 0.40 -6.32 -13.72
N PRO A 134 -0.53 -6.48 -14.68
CA PRO A 134 -0.94 -7.82 -15.14
C PRO A 134 0.20 -8.53 -15.89
N TRP A 135 0.95 -7.81 -16.74
CA TRP A 135 2.00 -8.41 -17.56
C TRP A 135 3.18 -8.97 -16.74
N ILE A 136 3.68 -8.19 -15.77
CA ILE A 136 4.71 -8.63 -14.82
C ILE A 136 4.12 -9.58 -13.79
N GLY A 137 2.90 -9.31 -13.32
CA GLY A 137 2.20 -10.07 -12.29
C GLY A 137 2.06 -11.55 -12.64
N ASP A 138 1.58 -11.88 -13.84
CA ASP A 138 1.45 -13.27 -14.28
C ASP A 138 2.81 -13.98 -14.32
N ARG A 139 3.85 -13.29 -14.80
CA ARG A 139 5.20 -13.85 -14.87
C ARG A 139 5.82 -14.02 -13.49
N TYR A 140 5.56 -13.08 -12.59
CA TYR A 140 5.96 -13.14 -11.18
C TYR A 140 5.27 -14.31 -10.48
N LEU A 141 3.93 -14.43 -10.58
CA LEU A 141 3.16 -15.49 -9.94
C LEU A 141 3.57 -16.89 -10.42
N ARG A 142 3.85 -17.06 -11.72
CA ARG A 142 4.38 -18.35 -12.23
C ARG A 142 5.76 -18.70 -11.69
N THR A 143 6.59 -17.69 -11.41
CA THR A 143 7.95 -17.92 -10.91
C THR A 143 7.90 -18.20 -9.41
N VAL A 144 7.18 -17.37 -8.66
CA VAL A 144 7.01 -17.51 -7.22
C VAL A 144 6.22 -18.76 -6.85
N GLY A 145 5.22 -19.15 -7.65
CA GLY A 145 4.47 -20.38 -7.44
C GLY A 145 5.31 -21.66 -7.55
N ARG A 146 6.55 -21.57 -8.04
CA ARG A 146 7.51 -22.69 -8.08
C ARG A 146 8.52 -22.68 -6.94
N VAL A 147 8.56 -21.60 -6.15
CA VAL A 147 9.49 -21.43 -5.04
C VAL A 147 8.75 -21.73 -3.74
N GLU A 148 9.42 -22.45 -2.84
CA GLU A 148 8.89 -22.67 -1.51
C GLU A 148 8.74 -21.32 -0.77
N TYR A 149 7.56 -21.09 -0.21
CA TYR A 149 7.21 -19.78 0.37
C TYR A 149 8.14 -19.37 1.52
N ALA A 150 8.66 -20.34 2.27
CA ALA A 150 9.65 -20.11 3.30
C ALA A 150 10.91 -19.41 2.75
N HIS A 151 11.46 -19.91 1.65
CA HIS A 151 12.65 -19.34 1.01
C HIS A 151 12.39 -17.92 0.47
N LEU A 152 11.21 -17.71 -0.13
CA LEU A 152 10.81 -16.39 -0.61
C LEU A 152 10.69 -15.39 0.56
N SER A 153 9.95 -15.75 1.60
CA SER A 153 9.73 -14.91 2.77
C SER A 153 11.03 -14.58 3.50
N VAL A 154 11.92 -15.56 3.71
CA VAL A 154 13.25 -15.31 4.30
C VAL A 154 14.07 -14.39 3.40
N GLY A 155 14.08 -14.61 2.09
CA GLY A 155 14.78 -13.74 1.15
C GLY A 155 14.32 -12.28 1.23
N VAL A 156 13.00 -12.05 1.29
CA VAL A 156 12.44 -10.70 1.45
C VAL A 156 12.76 -10.11 2.83
N LEU A 157 12.69 -10.90 3.90
CA LEU A 157 13.08 -10.47 5.25
C LEU A 157 14.56 -10.04 5.31
N CYS A 158 15.45 -10.83 4.71
CA CYS A 158 16.88 -10.49 4.60
C CYS A 158 17.10 -9.21 3.79
N LEU A 159 16.39 -9.04 2.68
CA LEU A 159 16.44 -7.81 1.88
C LEU A 159 15.99 -6.60 2.70
N LEU A 160 14.87 -6.70 3.42
CA LEU A 160 14.37 -5.62 4.26
C LEU A 160 15.34 -5.26 5.40
N LEU A 161 15.96 -6.27 6.03
CA LEU A 161 17.01 -6.06 7.04
C LEU A 161 18.24 -5.36 6.44
N ALA A 162 18.68 -5.77 5.25
CA ALA A 162 19.81 -5.15 4.56
C ALA A 162 19.50 -3.69 4.20
N LEU A 163 18.30 -3.39 3.71
CA LEU A 163 17.86 -2.02 3.43
C LEU A 163 17.77 -1.18 4.71
N ALA A 164 17.23 -1.74 5.80
CA ALA A 164 17.17 -1.06 7.09
C ALA A 164 18.57 -0.70 7.61
N TYR A 165 19.53 -1.62 7.46
CA TYR A 165 20.93 -1.37 7.80
C TYR A 165 21.57 -0.34 6.87
N LEU A 166 21.33 -0.41 5.56
CA LEU A 166 21.94 0.49 4.58
C LEU A 166 21.49 1.94 4.77
N PHE A 167 20.20 2.16 5.04
CA PHE A 167 19.64 3.52 5.15
C PHE A 167 19.69 4.11 6.56
N ALA A 168 19.62 3.29 7.61
CA ALA A 168 19.53 3.75 9.00
C ALA A 168 20.51 3.06 9.96
N GLY A 169 21.44 2.26 9.44
CA GLY A 169 22.49 1.62 10.22
C GLY A 169 21.96 0.60 11.24
N PRO A 170 22.73 0.35 12.32
CA PRO A 170 22.33 -0.55 13.39
C PRO A 170 21.01 -0.14 14.08
N ILE A 171 20.75 1.17 14.19
CA ILE A 171 19.51 1.69 14.77
C ILE A 171 18.31 1.31 13.89
N GLY A 172 18.45 1.40 12.57
CA GLY A 172 17.44 0.95 11.62
C GLY A 172 17.06 -0.51 11.78
N VAL A 173 18.06 -1.38 11.99
CA VAL A 173 17.83 -2.80 12.27
C VAL A 173 17.09 -3.00 13.60
N GLY A 174 17.52 -2.30 14.67
CA GLY A 174 16.83 -2.34 15.96
C GLY A 174 15.37 -1.91 15.86
N ALA A 175 15.10 -0.81 15.16
CA ALA A 175 13.76 -0.31 14.91
C ALA A 175 12.93 -1.28 14.06
N PHE A 176 13.52 -1.87 13.03
CA PHE A 176 12.87 -2.89 12.20
C PHE A 176 12.42 -4.08 13.05
N CYS A 177 13.32 -4.65 13.86
CA CYS A 177 13.04 -5.78 14.75
C CYS A 177 11.95 -5.43 15.77
N ALA A 178 12.07 -4.30 16.47
CA ALA A 178 11.05 -3.84 17.41
C ALA A 178 9.68 -3.69 16.74
N SER A 179 9.64 -3.08 15.54
CA SER A 179 8.41 -2.92 14.78
C SER A 179 7.84 -4.26 14.29
N ALA A 180 8.69 -5.26 14.00
CA ALA A 180 8.24 -6.58 13.59
C ALA A 180 7.58 -7.31 14.77
N LEU A 181 8.18 -7.25 15.96
CA LEU A 181 7.63 -7.82 17.19
C LEU A 181 6.26 -7.21 17.54
N ILE A 182 6.14 -5.88 17.54
CA ILE A 182 4.86 -5.20 17.77
C ILE A 182 3.83 -5.61 16.69
N GLY A 183 4.29 -5.78 15.45
CA GLY A 183 3.47 -6.19 14.33
C GLY A 183 2.91 -7.61 14.41
N LEU A 184 3.50 -8.50 15.21
CA LEU A 184 3.01 -9.86 15.47
C LEU A 184 1.88 -9.89 16.51
N VAL A 185 1.76 -8.86 17.35
CA VAL A 185 0.78 -8.82 18.45
C VAL A 185 -0.67 -8.98 17.96
N PRO A 186 -1.16 -8.28 16.92
CA PRO A 186 -2.56 -8.46 16.49
C PRO A 186 -2.86 -9.88 16.03
N ALA A 187 -1.89 -10.57 15.42
CA ALA A 187 -2.06 -11.93 14.94
C ALA A 187 -2.24 -12.91 16.09
N THR A 188 -1.49 -12.76 17.18
CA THR A 188 -1.65 -13.59 18.39
C THR A 188 -2.99 -13.38 19.08
N PHE A 189 -3.56 -12.17 19.00
CA PHE A 189 -4.86 -11.84 19.60
C PHE A 189 -6.06 -11.94 18.64
N ARG A 190 -5.86 -12.44 17.40
CA ARG A 190 -6.89 -12.48 16.34
C ARG A 190 -7.56 -11.12 16.08
N ALA A 191 -6.85 -10.03 16.34
CA ALA A 191 -7.31 -8.68 16.09
C ALA A 191 -6.90 -8.22 14.67
N ARG A 192 -7.66 -7.29 14.08
CA ARG A 192 -7.26 -6.70 12.79
C ARG A 192 -5.99 -5.87 12.98
N ARG A 193 -4.97 -6.09 12.14
CA ARG A 193 -3.70 -5.32 12.18
C ARG A 193 -3.89 -3.80 12.05
N VAL A 194 -5.00 -3.36 11.45
CA VAL A 194 -5.40 -1.94 11.35
C VAL A 194 -5.36 -1.23 12.71
N HIS A 195 -5.63 -1.92 13.82
CA HIS A 195 -5.57 -1.31 15.16
C HIS A 195 -4.18 -0.80 15.53
N LEU A 196 -3.09 -1.38 14.98
CA LEU A 196 -1.74 -0.87 15.20
C LEU A 196 -1.51 0.51 14.58
N MET A 197 -2.30 0.93 13.59
CA MET A 197 -2.23 2.30 13.04
C MET A 197 -2.86 3.33 13.99
N GLY A 198 -3.62 2.90 15.00
CA GLY A 198 -4.20 3.78 16.01
C GLY A 198 -3.15 4.54 16.83
N VAL A 199 -1.92 4.02 16.91
CA VAL A 199 -0.79 4.72 17.58
C VAL A 199 -0.47 6.05 16.92
N LEU A 200 -0.75 6.22 15.63
CA LEU A 200 -0.55 7.48 14.91
C LEU A 200 -1.69 8.48 15.20
N MET A 201 -2.91 7.99 15.46
CA MET A 201 -4.08 8.85 15.68
C MET A 201 -3.93 9.76 16.90
N GLY A 202 -3.32 9.26 17.98
CA GLY A 202 -3.10 10.05 19.21
C GLY A 202 -2.25 11.31 18.98
N PRO A 203 -1.00 11.16 18.50
CA PRO A 203 -0.14 12.30 18.14
C PRO A 203 -0.80 13.25 17.13
N LEU A 204 -1.48 12.72 16.11
CA LEU A 204 -2.19 13.51 15.11
C LEU A 204 -3.32 14.36 15.67
N ILE A 205 -4.12 13.80 16.59
CA ILE A 205 -5.20 14.54 17.28
C ILE A 205 -4.62 15.66 18.15
N LEU A 206 -3.46 15.40 18.76
CA LEU A 206 -2.78 16.34 19.65
C LEU A 206 -1.89 17.35 18.91
N GLY A 207 -1.69 17.17 17.59
CA GLY A 207 -0.83 18.03 16.76
C GLY A 207 0.66 17.96 17.11
N ILE A 208 1.11 16.84 17.71
CA ILE A 208 2.49 16.60 18.15
C ILE A 208 3.13 15.43 17.42
#